data_AF-A0A7Z7VXH1-F1
#
_entry.id   AF-A0A7Z7VXH1-F1
#
_cell.length_a   1.000
_cell.length_b   1.000
_cell.length_c   1.000
_cell.angle_alpha   90.00
_cell.angle_beta   90.00
_cell.angle_gamma   90.00
#
_symmetry.space_group_name_H-M   'P 1'
#
loop_
_entity.id
_entity.type
_entity.pdbx_description
1 polymer ?
#
loop_
_entity_poly.entity_id
_entity_poly.type
_entity_poly.pdbx_seq_one_letter_code
_entity_poly.pdbx_strand_id
1 'polypeptide(L)'
;MISIILIIVISTIVTIYLGITKDVNIIASIDAQKVPAHLKTKLIYLFIVMLWLTSLSLILVIALIETHLFIGLILLVVSLLLMLSFYIYYYKISQ
;
A
#
# COMPACT_ATOMS: atom_id res chain seq x y z
N MET A 1 16.72 11.17 8.64
CA MET A 1 15.87 12.17 7.93
C MET A 1 15.88 12.02 6.41
N ILE A 2 17.03 11.98 5.74
CA ILE A 2 17.12 11.82 4.27
C ILE A 2 16.35 10.58 3.76
N SER A 3 16.50 9.44 4.44
CA SER A 3 15.82 8.19 4.08
C SER A 3 14.28 8.31 4.15
N ILE A 4 13.74 9.07 5.09
CA ILE A 4 12.30 9.29 5.24
C ILE A 4 11.76 10.13 4.08
N ILE A 5 12.48 11.20 3.71
CA ILE A 5 12.10 12.08 2.59
C ILE A 5 12.07 11.28 1.28
N LEU A 6 13.09 10.44 1.05
CA LEU A 6 13.16 9.55 -0.12
C LEU A 6 11.95 8.61 -0.20
N ILE A 7 11.57 7.98 0.92
CA ILE A 7 10.41 7.07 0.97
C ILE A 7 9.11 7.82 0.64
N ILE A 8 8.91 9.02 1.20
CA ILE A 8 7.71 9.85 0.91
C ILE A 8 7.64 10.20 -0.58
N VAL A 9 8.75 10.67 -1.15
CA VAL A 9 8.79 11.09 -2.56
C VAL A 9 8.52 9.91 -3.49
N ILE A 10 9.20 8.78 -3.28
CA ILE A 10 9.00 7.56 -4.09
C ILE A 10 7.56 7.07 -3.94
N SER A 11 7.05 6.97 -2.72
CA SER A 11 5.68 6.50 -2.49
C SER A 11 4.64 7.39 -3.16
N THR A 12 4.85 8.70 -3.16
CA THR A 12 3.94 9.69 -3.77
C THR A 12 3.98 9.61 -5.30
N ILE A 13 5.17 9.49 -5.90
CA ILE A 13 5.32 9.32 -7.35
C ILE A 13 4.61 8.05 -7.81
N VAL A 14 4.79 6.94 -7.07
CA VAL A 14 4.14 5.66 -7.39
C VAL A 14 2.62 5.74 -7.29
N THR A 15 2.08 6.34 -6.22
CA THR A 15 0.61 6.48 -6.10
C THR A 15 0.02 7.40 -7.15
N ILE A 16 0.69 8.50 -7.52
CA ILE A 16 0.24 9.37 -8.62
C ILE A 16 0.24 8.60 -9.94
N TYR A 17 1.33 7.90 -10.24
CA TYR A 17 1.46 7.13 -11.47
C TYR A 17 0.36 6.07 -11.61
N LEU A 18 0.08 5.32 -10.54
CA LEU A 18 -0.99 4.31 -10.51
C LEU A 18 -2.38 4.94 -10.64
N GLY A 19 -2.60 6.12 -10.03
CA GLY A 19 -3.86 6.84 -10.11
C GLY A 19 -4.17 7.35 -11.52
N ILE A 20 -3.14 7.72 -12.29
CA ILE A 20 -3.27 8.17 -13.68
C ILE A 20 -3.45 6.97 -14.62
N THR A 21 -2.60 5.96 -14.52
CA THR A 21 -2.61 4.80 -15.44
C THR A 21 -3.84 3.93 -15.28
N LYS A 22 -4.36 3.80 -14.05
CA LYS A 22 -5.50 2.93 -13.72
C LYS A 22 -5.37 1.52 -14.29
N ASP A 23 -4.14 1.03 -14.43
CA ASP A 23 -3.87 -0.29 -14.96
C ASP A 23 -3.64 -1.26 -13.81
N VAL A 24 -4.56 -2.22 -13.67
CA VAL A 24 -4.51 -3.26 -12.63
C VAL A 24 -3.32 -4.19 -12.85
N ASN A 25 -2.83 -4.35 -14.08
CA ASN A 25 -1.70 -5.24 -14.39
C ASN A 25 -0.38 -4.79 -13.76
N ILE A 26 -0.29 -3.50 -13.39
CA ILE A 26 0.91 -2.93 -12.76
C ILE A 26 0.99 -3.33 -11.28
N ILE A 27 -0.13 -3.73 -10.67
CA ILE A 27 -0.16 -4.14 -9.26
C ILE A 27 0.41 -5.54 -9.14
N ALA A 28 1.51 -5.67 -8.38
CA ALA A 28 2.22 -6.92 -8.20
C ALA A 28 1.31 -8.03 -7.64
N SER A 29 1.49 -9.26 -8.14
CA SER A 29 0.79 -10.47 -7.69
C SER A 29 -0.74 -10.45 -7.88
N ILE A 30 -1.24 -9.64 -8.81
CA ILE A 30 -2.65 -9.62 -9.22
C ILE A 30 -2.80 -10.15 -10.65
N ASP A 31 -3.68 -11.13 -10.81
CA ASP A 31 -4.21 -11.51 -12.11
C ASP A 31 -5.39 -10.60 -12.46
N ALA A 32 -5.15 -9.60 -13.32
CA ALA A 32 -6.15 -8.61 -13.70
C ALA A 32 -7.29 -9.18 -14.57
N GLN A 33 -7.12 -10.38 -15.13
CA GLN A 33 -8.16 -11.04 -15.94
C GLN A 33 -9.27 -11.60 -15.06
N LYS A 34 -8.93 -12.02 -13.83
CA LYS A 34 -9.89 -12.54 -12.84
C LYS A 34 -10.71 -11.45 -12.14
N VAL A 35 -10.29 -10.19 -12.25
CA VAL A 35 -11.01 -9.07 -11.62
C VAL A 35 -12.16 -8.59 -12.52
N PRO A 36 -13.41 -8.57 -12.03
CA PRO A 36 -14.54 -8.02 -12.77
C PRO A 36 -14.29 -6.58 -13.21
N ALA A 37 -14.59 -6.26 -14.47
CA ALA A 37 -14.27 -4.96 -15.08
C ALA A 37 -14.79 -3.74 -14.28
N HIS A 38 -15.99 -3.85 -13.71
CA HIS A 38 -16.60 -2.81 -12.90
C HIS A 38 -15.91 -2.57 -11.54
N LEU A 39 -15.09 -3.52 -11.07
CA LEU A 39 -14.35 -3.42 -9.79
C LEU A 39 -12.88 -3.01 -9.97
N LYS A 40 -12.33 -3.05 -11.19
CA LYS A 40 -10.92 -2.76 -11.47
C LYS A 40 -10.48 -1.40 -10.93
N THR A 41 -11.22 -0.35 -11.27
CA THR A 41 -10.94 1.02 -10.80
C THR A 41 -11.01 1.12 -9.28
N LYS A 42 -12.01 0.49 -8.65
CA LYS A 42 -12.15 0.47 -7.18
C LYS A 42 -10.97 -0.25 -6.51
N LEU A 43 -10.53 -1.36 -7.09
CA LEU A 43 -9.38 -2.13 -6.61
C LEU A 43 -8.10 -1.29 -6.68
N ILE A 44 -7.87 -0.54 -7.76
CA ILE A 44 -6.70 0.34 -7.89
C ILE A 44 -6.74 1.45 -6.84
N TYR A 45 -7.89 2.10 -6.64
CA TYR A 45 -7.99 3.12 -5.59
C TYR A 45 -7.75 2.54 -4.20
N LEU A 46 -8.28 1.35 -3.92
CA LEU A 46 -8.02 0.65 -2.67
C LEU A 46 -6.52 0.36 -2.49
N PHE A 47 -5.85 -0.13 -3.55
CA PHE A 47 -4.41 -0.37 -3.53
C PHE A 47 -3.63 0.92 -3.25
N ILE A 48 -3.95 2.00 -3.95
CA ILE A 48 -3.30 3.31 -3.79
C ILE A 48 -3.43 3.80 -2.33
N VAL A 49 -4.63 3.73 -1.76
CA VAL A 49 -4.88 4.15 -0.38
C VAL A 49 -4.11 3.27 0.61
N MET A 50 -4.14 1.95 0.43
CA MET A 50 -3.44 1.01 1.32
C MET A 50 -1.93 1.15 1.21
N LEU A 51 -1.39 1.36 0.00
CA LEU A 51 0.02 1.65 -0.22
C LEU A 51 0.45 2.93 0.48
N TRP A 52 -0.34 3.99 0.35
CA TRP A 52 -0.02 5.28 0.98
C TRP A 52 -0.08 5.21 2.51
N LEU A 53 -1.11 4.57 3.08
CA LEU A 53 -1.22 4.35 4.53
C LEU A 53 -0.09 3.46 5.07
N THR A 54 0.29 2.41 4.32
CA THR A 54 1.41 1.53 4.68
C THR A 54 2.72 2.32 4.70
N SER A 55 2.99 3.12 3.66
CA SER A 55 4.17 3.97 3.60
C SER A 55 4.24 4.95 4.77
N LEU A 56 3.13 5.63 5.09
CA LEU A 56 3.06 6.52 6.25
C LEU A 56 3.32 5.79 7.56
N SER A 57 2.74 4.61 7.74
CA SER A 57 2.96 3.79 8.92
C SER A 57 4.43 3.40 9.05
N LEU A 58 5.08 2.94 7.97
CA LEU A 58 6.51 2.60 7.97
C LEU A 58 7.41 3.81 8.25
N ILE A 59 7.05 5.00 7.77
CA ILE A 59 7.77 6.24 8.11
C ILE A 59 7.71 6.50 9.62
N LEU A 60 6.54 6.32 10.23
CA LEU A 60 6.39 6.46 11.69
C LEU A 60 7.17 5.39 12.43
N VAL A 61 7.24 4.15 11.92
CA VAL A 61 8.11 3.10 12.48
C VAL A 61 9.56 3.59 12.50
N ILE A 62 10.09 4.03 11.36
CA ILE A 62 11.49 4.50 11.27
C ILE A 62 11.74 5.68 12.23
N ALA A 63 10.78 6.60 12.36
CA ALA A 63 10.92 7.77 13.23
C ALA A 63 10.84 7.43 14.73
N LEU A 64 10.13 6.36 15.11
CA LEU A 64 9.84 6.04 16.51
C LEU A 64 10.57 4.80 17.02
N ILE A 65 11.16 3.95 16.17
CA ILE A 65 11.77 2.68 16.60
C ILE A 65 12.92 2.89 17.61
N GLU A 66 13.67 3.99 17.46
CA GLU A 66 14.81 4.32 18.32
C GLU A 66 14.38 4.85 19.70
N THR A 67 13.23 5.53 19.79
CA THR A 67 12.73 6.16 21.03
C THR A 67 11.65 5.35 21.73
N HIS A 68 10.81 4.66 20.96
CA HIS A 68 9.64 3.92 21.41
C HIS A 68 9.51 2.58 20.66
N LEU A 69 10.43 1.65 20.93
CA LEU A 69 10.53 0.35 20.25
C LEU A 69 9.18 -0.40 20.16
N PHE A 70 8.44 -0.51 21.27
CA PHE A 70 7.16 -1.22 21.29
C PHE A 70 6.10 -0.58 20.37
N ILE A 71 6.03 0.75 20.35
CA ILE A 71 5.11 1.49 19.46
C ILE A 71 5.53 1.27 18.00
N GLY A 72 6.84 1.32 17.73
CA GLY A 72 7.39 1.03 16.40
C GLY A 72 7.07 -0.38 15.92
N LEU A 73 7.18 -1.40 16.78
CA LEU A 73 6.82 -2.78 16.45
C LEU A 73 5.32 -2.95 16.18
N ILE A 74 4.45 -2.32 16.97
CA ILE A 74 3.00 -2.33 16.73
C ILE A 74 2.67 -1.70 15.36
N LEU A 75 3.25 -0.54 15.07
CA LEU A 75 3.07 0.13 13.78
C LEU A 75 3.59 -0.73 12.61
N LEU A 76 4.70 -1.44 12.78
CA LEU A 76 5.21 -2.36 11.78
C LEU A 76 4.19 -3.46 11.48
N VAL A 77 3.60 -4.09 12.51
CA VAL A 77 2.55 -5.10 12.33
C VAL A 77 1.33 -4.50 11.65
N VAL A 78 0.88 -3.31 12.05
CA VAL A 78 -0.24 -2.60 11.41
C VAL A 78 0.03 -2.35 9.93
N SER A 79 1.25 -1.93 9.56
CA SER A 79 1.63 -1.70 8.17
C SER A 79 1.52 -2.97 7.31
N LEU A 80 1.89 -4.13 7.86
CA LEU A 80 1.74 -5.42 7.18
C LEU A 80 0.27 -5.83 7.04
N LEU A 81 -0.54 -5.58 8.08
CA LEU A 81 -1.97 -5.89 8.07
C LEU A 81 -2.74 -5.03 7.05
N LEU A 82 -2.35 -3.78 6.84
CA LEU A 82 -2.95 -2.92 5.80
C LEU A 82 -2.79 -3.54 4.41
N MET A 83 -1.57 -3.94 4.05
CA MET A 83 -1.34 -4.62 2.77
C MET A 83 -2.03 -5.98 2.68
N LEU A 84 -2.03 -6.75 3.76
CA LEU A 84 -2.72 -8.04 3.81
C LEU A 84 -4.22 -7.87 3.55
N SER A 85 -4.85 -6.84 4.13
CA SER A 85 -6.28 -6.55 3.95
C SER A 85 -6.65 -6.28 2.49
N PHE A 86 -5.75 -5.63 1.74
CA PHE A 86 -5.90 -5.44 0.31
C PHE A 86 -5.90 -6.78 -0.44
N TYR A 87 -4.94 -7.67 -0.16
CA TYR A 87 -4.87 -8.97 -0.82
C TYR A 87 -6.06 -9.88 -0.48
N ILE A 88 -6.56 -9.83 0.76
CA ILE A 88 -7.78 -10.53 1.16
C ILE A 88 -8.97 -10.05 0.33
N TYR A 89 -9.13 -8.73 0.18
CA TYR A 89 -10.20 -8.17 -0.66
C TYR A 89 -10.04 -8.57 -2.13
N TYR A 90 -8.83 -8.48 -2.68
CA TYR A 90 -8.53 -8.90 -4.05
C TYR A 90 -8.93 -10.36 -4.28
N TYR A 91 -8.50 -11.27 -3.39
CA TYR A 91 -8.80 -12.69 -3.52
C TYR A 91 -10.31 -12.96 -3.50
N LYS A 92 -11.06 -12.26 -2.65
CA LYS A 92 -12.52 -12.39 -2.56
C LYS A 92 -13.25 -11.97 -3.84
N ILE A 93 -12.75 -10.97 -4.57
CA ILE A 93 -13.40 -10.49 -5.81
C ILE A 93 -12.89 -11.18 -7.07
N SER A 94 -11.83 -11.99 -6.95
CA SER A 94 -11.13 -12.71 -8.02
C SER A 94 -11.57 -14.18 -8.10
N GLN A 95 -12.34 -14.65 -7.11
CA GLN A 95 -13.10 -15.90 -7.14
C GLN A 95 -14.43 -15.70 -7.87
#